data_AF-A0A7W7WXW9-F1
#
_entry.id   AF-A0A7W7WXW9-F1
#
_cell.length_a   1.000
_cell.length_b   1.000
_cell.length_c   1.000
_cell.angle_alpha   90.00
_cell.angle_beta   90.00
_cell.angle_gamma   90.00
#
_symmetry.space_group_name_H-M   'P 1'
#
loop_
_entity.id
_entity.type
_entity.pdbx_description
1 polymer ?
#
loop_
_entity_poly.entity_id
_entity_poly.type
_entity_poly.pdbx_seq_one_letter_code
_entity_poly.pdbx_strand_id
1 'polypeptide(L)'
;MPLPRRPQPALVRLSKGVGLPGAIPDVLGLALRTEVRGAPWDVLLSSHAPGSLVWLPFPAARWCGARLSTLGGLEGVGGSGVLTATGAALPHSTRLDALCTASPMTFTLSLHDFGPVGEVSLTAIAKSPAPDFDPVVNAAGLELKPTWLGAIRARAYAGSRSGRGAPRSTG
;
A
#
# COMPACT_ATOMS: atom_id res chain seq x y z
N MET A 1 10.07 11.61 -7.71
CA MET A 1 9.64 10.76 -6.57
C MET A 1 10.86 10.22 -5.81
N PRO A 2 10.86 10.17 -4.46
CA PRO A 2 12.02 9.77 -3.66
C PRO A 2 12.15 8.25 -3.59
N LEU A 3 12.55 7.60 -4.68
CA LEU A 3 12.82 6.16 -4.69
C LEU A 3 14.19 5.83 -4.12
N PRO A 4 14.34 4.69 -3.42
CA PRO A 4 15.65 4.15 -3.06
C PRO A 4 16.54 3.95 -4.29
N ARG A 5 17.82 4.30 -4.20
CA ARG A 5 18.79 4.13 -5.30
C ARG A 5 19.42 2.75 -5.36
N ARG A 6 19.27 1.97 -4.30
CA ARG A 6 19.79 0.60 -4.16
C ARG A 6 18.70 -0.26 -3.51
N PRO A 7 18.71 -1.58 -3.73
CA PRO A 7 17.87 -2.50 -2.98
C PRO A 7 18.06 -2.29 -1.48
N GLN A 8 16.96 -2.22 -0.75
CA GLN A 8 16.97 -2.02 0.68
C GLN A 8 15.76 -2.71 1.32
N PRO A 9 15.82 -3.03 2.62
CA PRO A 9 14.70 -3.63 3.32
C PRO A 9 13.44 -2.77 3.24
N ALA A 10 12.30 -3.44 3.12
CA ALA A 10 10.99 -2.82 3.23
C ALA A 10 10.05 -3.74 4.01
N LEU A 11 9.16 -3.13 4.79
CA LEU A 11 8.05 -3.82 5.41
C LEU A 11 6.84 -3.71 4.49
N VAL A 12 6.18 -4.84 4.26
CA VAL A 12 5.01 -4.91 3.39
C VAL A 12 3.83 -5.46 4.18
N ARG A 13 2.66 -4.86 3.99
CA ARG A 13 1.39 -5.38 4.49
C ARG A 13 0.39 -5.51 3.36
N LEU A 14 -0.10 -6.73 3.17
CA LEU A 14 -1.22 -7.06 2.29
C LEU A 14 -2.51 -7.10 3.11
N SER A 15 -3.59 -6.55 2.58
CA SER A 15 -4.83 -6.35 3.34
C SER A 15 -6.09 -6.34 2.47
N LYS A 16 -7.23 -6.47 3.13
CA LYS A 16 -8.57 -6.23 2.58
C LYS A 16 -9.10 -4.92 3.16
N GLY A 17 -9.62 -4.04 2.32
CA GLY A 17 -10.00 -2.68 2.69
C GLY A 17 -11.28 -2.62 3.51
N VAL A 18 -12.32 -3.32 3.07
CA VAL A 18 -13.59 -3.46 3.83
C VAL A 18 -13.44 -4.54 4.90
N GLY A 19 -12.67 -5.59 4.63
CA GLY A 19 -12.46 -6.70 5.57
C GLY A 19 -13.47 -7.82 5.40
N LEU A 20 -14.04 -7.99 4.20
CA LEU A 20 -15.02 -9.02 3.93
C LEU A 20 -14.39 -10.42 4.12
N PRO A 21 -15.12 -11.38 4.73
CA PRO A 21 -14.55 -12.67 5.10
C PRO A 21 -14.19 -13.52 3.87
N GLY A 22 -13.23 -14.41 4.05
CA GLY A 22 -12.85 -15.42 3.06
C GLY A 22 -12.48 -14.83 1.69
N ALA A 23 -13.03 -15.44 0.64
CA ALA A 23 -12.72 -15.15 -0.76
C ALA A 23 -13.63 -14.07 -1.40
N ILE A 24 -14.45 -13.37 -0.61
CA ILE A 24 -15.37 -12.36 -1.13
C ILE A 24 -14.56 -11.19 -1.74
N PRO A 25 -14.88 -10.72 -2.95
CA PRO A 25 -14.23 -9.57 -3.56
C PRO A 25 -14.19 -8.35 -2.63
N ASP A 26 -13.05 -7.67 -2.59
CA ASP A 26 -12.82 -6.52 -1.71
C ASP A 26 -11.81 -5.57 -2.37
N VAL A 27 -11.70 -4.35 -1.87
CA VAL A 27 -10.59 -3.46 -2.22
C VAL A 27 -9.31 -4.02 -1.60
N LEU A 28 -8.41 -4.52 -2.43
CA LEU A 28 -7.17 -5.12 -1.96
C LEU A 28 -6.12 -4.04 -1.71
N GLY A 29 -5.39 -4.13 -0.61
CA GLY A 29 -4.42 -3.13 -0.19
C GLY A 29 -2.99 -3.67 -0.14
N LEU A 30 -2.03 -2.87 -0.63
CA LEU A 30 -0.59 -3.06 -0.47
C LEU A 30 -0.02 -1.82 0.23
N ALA A 31 0.47 -1.98 1.45
CA ALA A 31 1.21 -0.94 2.15
C ALA A 31 2.70 -1.30 2.20
N LEU A 32 3.56 -0.32 1.91
CA LEU A 32 5.02 -0.42 1.92
C LEU A 32 5.57 0.60 2.93
N ARG A 33 6.53 0.18 3.75
CA ARG A 33 7.38 1.06 4.54
C ARG A 33 8.83 0.79 4.18
N THR A 34 9.56 1.83 3.82
CA THR A 34 11.01 1.76 3.63
C THR A 34 11.65 3.07 4.10
N GLU A 35 12.97 3.16 4.11
CA GLU A 35 13.65 4.40 4.52
C GLU A 35 14.14 5.18 3.30
N VAL A 36 13.82 6.47 3.22
CA VAL A 36 14.36 7.33 2.19
C VAL A 36 15.05 8.52 2.83
N ARG A 37 16.33 8.70 2.52
CA ARG A 37 17.17 9.78 3.09
C ARG A 37 17.17 9.80 4.63
N GLY A 38 17.17 8.62 5.24
CA GLY A 38 17.19 8.46 6.71
C GLY A 38 15.86 8.72 7.40
N ALA A 39 14.75 8.87 6.65
CA ALA A 39 13.41 9.01 7.20
C ALA A 39 12.50 7.87 6.70
N PRO A 40 11.57 7.38 7.53
CA PRO A 40 10.57 6.41 7.10
C PRO A 40 9.67 7.00 6.00
N TRP A 41 9.34 6.15 5.04
CA TRP A 41 8.43 6.45 3.94
C TRP A 41 7.36 5.35 3.84
N ASP A 42 6.10 5.74 4.04
CA ASP A 42 4.94 4.88 3.88
C ASP A 42 4.21 5.18 2.58
N VAL A 43 3.98 4.13 1.80
CA VAL A 43 3.22 4.20 0.55
C VAL A 43 2.08 3.20 0.60
N LEU A 44 0.87 3.68 0.32
CA LEU A 44 -0.34 2.88 0.40
C LEU A 44 -1.00 2.81 -0.95
N LEU A 45 -1.11 1.60 -1.47
CA LEU A 45 -1.79 1.29 -2.70
C LEU A 45 -3.06 0.49 -2.43
N SER A 46 -4.07 0.69 -3.28
CA SER A 46 -5.36 0.00 -3.22
C SER A 46 -5.80 -0.42 -4.61
N SER A 47 -6.56 -1.50 -4.72
CA SER A 47 -7.06 -1.96 -6.01
C SER A 47 -7.97 -0.90 -6.63
N HIS A 48 -7.80 -0.69 -7.92
CA HIS A 48 -8.48 0.36 -8.66
C HIS A 48 -9.17 -0.16 -9.92
N ALA A 49 -10.06 0.66 -10.48
CA ALA A 49 -10.81 0.32 -11.68
C ALA A 49 -9.88 0.14 -12.91
N PRO A 50 -10.22 -0.74 -13.87
CA PRO A 50 -9.45 -0.91 -15.10
C PRO A 50 -9.34 0.37 -15.94
N GLY A 51 -8.47 0.33 -16.95
CA GLY A 51 -8.23 1.45 -17.86
C GLY A 51 -7.44 2.57 -17.20
N SER A 52 -7.75 3.81 -17.56
CA SER A 52 -7.10 5.03 -17.03
C SER A 52 -7.68 5.52 -15.69
N LEU A 53 -8.66 4.80 -15.11
CA LEU A 53 -9.30 5.17 -13.84
C LEU A 53 -8.46 4.72 -12.63
N VAL A 54 -7.18 5.08 -12.63
CA VAL A 54 -6.22 4.73 -11.56
C VAL A 54 -6.55 5.38 -10.21
N TRP A 55 -7.45 6.34 -10.17
CA TRP A 55 -7.88 7.05 -8.96
C TRP A 55 -9.14 6.46 -8.32
N LEU A 56 -9.87 5.57 -9.01
CA LEU A 56 -11.14 5.03 -8.54
C LEU A 56 -10.92 3.70 -7.81
N PRO A 57 -11.13 3.61 -6.48
CA PRO A 57 -11.04 2.36 -5.75
C PRO A 57 -12.05 1.35 -6.30
N PHE A 58 -11.64 0.12 -6.51
CA PHE A 58 -12.51 -0.91 -7.08
C PHE A 58 -12.22 -2.28 -6.48
N PRO A 59 -13.25 -3.08 -6.13
CA PRO A 59 -13.05 -4.42 -5.61
C PRO A 59 -12.33 -5.33 -6.62
N ALA A 60 -11.38 -6.11 -6.14
CA ALA A 60 -10.75 -7.18 -6.90
C ALA A 60 -11.22 -8.55 -6.35
N ALA A 61 -11.51 -9.48 -7.26
CA ALA A 61 -11.92 -10.84 -6.90
C ALA A 61 -10.75 -11.77 -6.56
N ARG A 62 -9.51 -11.32 -6.79
CA ARG A 62 -8.28 -12.10 -6.60
C ARG A 62 -7.04 -11.21 -6.53
N TRP A 63 -5.99 -11.66 -5.85
CA TRP A 63 -4.70 -10.99 -5.79
C TRP A 63 -3.97 -11.01 -7.15
N CYS A 64 -3.97 -12.16 -7.85
CA CYS A 64 -3.32 -12.25 -9.15
C CYS A 64 -4.00 -11.34 -10.19
N GLY A 65 -3.20 -10.49 -10.86
CA GLY A 65 -3.71 -9.54 -11.84
C GLY A 65 -4.50 -8.36 -11.24
N ALA A 66 -4.59 -8.25 -9.91
CA ALA A 66 -5.06 -7.01 -9.28
C ALA A 66 -4.10 -5.87 -9.64
N ARG A 67 -4.68 -4.72 -9.99
CA ARG A 67 -3.94 -3.48 -10.26
C ARG A 67 -4.13 -2.57 -9.06
N LEU A 68 -3.03 -2.17 -8.44
CA LEU A 68 -3.06 -1.34 -7.24
C LEU A 68 -2.54 0.05 -7.57
N SER A 69 -3.05 1.09 -6.92
CA SER A 69 -2.55 2.45 -7.08
C SER A 69 -2.62 3.23 -5.77
N THR A 70 -1.88 4.33 -5.69
CA THR A 70 -2.00 5.31 -4.60
C THR A 70 -3.35 6.04 -4.56
N LEU A 71 -4.21 5.82 -5.57
CA LEU A 71 -5.50 6.48 -5.84
C LEU A 71 -5.41 8.00 -6.05
N GLY A 72 -4.22 8.55 -5.96
CA GLY A 72 -3.92 9.96 -6.08
C GLY A 72 -2.45 10.17 -6.42
N GLY A 73 -2.12 11.36 -6.92
CA GLY A 73 -0.76 11.72 -7.28
C GLY A 73 0.09 11.97 -6.03
N LEU A 74 1.28 11.41 -5.98
CA LEU A 74 2.30 11.75 -5.00
C LEU A 74 3.15 12.88 -5.56
N GLU A 75 3.03 14.07 -4.98
CA GLU A 75 3.70 15.29 -5.46
C GLU A 75 4.83 15.70 -4.52
N GLY A 76 5.98 16.08 -5.06
CA GLY A 76 7.05 16.71 -4.30
C GLY A 76 8.07 17.39 -5.20
N VAL A 77 9.19 17.85 -4.62
CA VAL A 77 10.24 18.62 -5.32
C VAL A 77 10.77 17.93 -6.58
N GLY A 78 10.79 16.59 -6.59
CA GLY A 78 11.25 15.77 -7.71
C GLY A 78 10.15 15.31 -8.66
N GLY A 79 9.02 16.02 -8.74
CA GLY A 79 7.89 15.74 -9.63
C GLY A 79 6.67 15.08 -8.97
N SER A 80 5.65 14.84 -9.78
CA SER A 80 4.37 14.27 -9.36
C SER A 80 4.02 13.03 -10.19
N GLY A 81 3.31 12.08 -9.59
CA GLY A 81 2.76 10.93 -10.33
C GLY A 81 1.95 9.98 -9.47
N VAL A 82 1.05 9.23 -10.10
CA VAL A 82 0.33 8.13 -9.45
C VAL A 82 1.22 6.89 -9.50
N LEU A 83 1.53 6.34 -8.32
CA LEU A 83 2.25 5.06 -8.24
C LEU A 83 1.25 3.92 -8.39
N THR A 84 1.58 2.98 -9.25
CA THR A 84 0.82 1.74 -9.47
C THR A 84 1.68 0.52 -9.13
N ALA A 85 1.02 -0.60 -8.84
CA ALA A 85 1.67 -1.88 -8.65
C ALA A 85 0.86 -3.03 -9.26
N THR A 86 1.58 -3.98 -9.84
CA THR A 86 1.04 -5.26 -10.31
C THR A 86 1.89 -6.39 -9.76
N GLY A 87 1.25 -7.41 -9.20
CA GLY A 87 1.97 -8.53 -8.59
C GLY A 87 2.06 -9.77 -9.47
N ALA A 88 3.13 -10.53 -9.26
CA ALA A 88 3.39 -11.83 -9.86
C ALA A 88 3.49 -12.92 -8.77
N ALA A 89 3.23 -14.17 -9.15
CA ALA A 89 3.17 -15.31 -8.24
C ALA A 89 2.15 -15.14 -7.09
N LEU A 90 1.08 -14.37 -7.33
CA LEU A 90 0.01 -14.12 -6.37
C LEU A 90 -1.12 -15.15 -6.50
N PRO A 91 -1.90 -15.41 -5.42
CA PRO A 91 -2.99 -16.38 -5.45
C PRO A 91 -4.20 -15.91 -6.28
N HIS A 92 -4.93 -16.89 -6.82
CA HIS A 92 -6.21 -16.71 -7.54
C HIS A 92 -7.41 -16.54 -6.57
N SER A 93 -7.22 -15.80 -5.48
CA SER A 93 -8.24 -15.56 -4.45
C SER A 93 -7.99 -14.23 -3.73
N THR A 94 -8.94 -13.70 -2.97
CA THR A 94 -8.72 -12.56 -2.06
C THR A 94 -8.30 -12.98 -0.65
N ARG A 95 -8.29 -14.28 -0.34
CA ARG A 95 -8.02 -14.74 1.02
C ARG A 95 -6.60 -14.38 1.44
N LEU A 96 -6.44 -13.90 2.67
CA LEU A 96 -5.14 -13.51 3.21
C LEU A 96 -4.29 -14.71 3.63
N ASP A 97 -4.92 -15.82 4.05
CA ASP A 97 -4.23 -17.07 4.40
C ASP A 97 -3.46 -17.67 3.21
N ALA A 98 -4.02 -17.56 2.00
CA ALA A 98 -3.38 -18.00 0.76
C ALA A 98 -2.10 -17.21 0.39
N LEU A 99 -1.92 -15.99 0.94
CA LEU A 99 -0.70 -15.21 0.75
C LEU A 99 0.46 -15.74 1.59
N CYS A 100 0.19 -16.39 2.73
CA CYS A 100 1.23 -16.94 3.58
C CYS A 100 1.92 -18.16 2.95
N THR A 101 1.22 -18.84 2.04
CA THR A 101 1.74 -20.02 1.32
C THR A 101 2.41 -19.68 -0.01
N ALA A 102 2.10 -18.51 -0.59
CA ALA A 102 2.68 -18.07 -1.85
C ALA A 102 4.01 -17.34 -1.56
N SER A 103 5.15 -17.97 -1.85
CA SER A 103 6.47 -17.34 -1.73
C SER A 103 7.46 -17.97 -2.73
N PRO A 104 8.31 -17.18 -3.40
CA PRO A 104 8.39 -15.71 -3.33
C PRO A 104 7.29 -15.02 -4.16
N MET A 105 6.79 -13.88 -3.68
CA MET A 105 5.87 -12.99 -4.41
C MET A 105 6.59 -11.70 -4.78
N THR A 106 6.28 -11.10 -5.92
CA THR A 106 6.86 -9.82 -6.34
C THR A 106 5.79 -8.84 -6.78
N PHE A 107 6.09 -7.55 -6.62
CA PHE A 107 5.30 -6.44 -7.13
C PHE A 107 6.19 -5.52 -7.95
N THR A 108 5.86 -5.32 -9.22
CA THR A 108 6.47 -4.26 -10.04
C THR A 108 5.79 -2.94 -9.72
N LEU A 109 6.57 -1.95 -9.28
CA LEU A 109 6.11 -0.58 -9.07
C LEU A 109 6.30 0.24 -10.34
N SER A 110 5.28 0.98 -10.74
CA SER A 110 5.31 1.83 -11.93
C SER A 110 4.73 3.21 -11.63
N LEU A 111 5.27 4.25 -12.27
CA LEU A 111 4.55 5.51 -12.37
C LEU A 111 3.57 5.40 -13.55
N HIS A 112 2.31 5.76 -13.35
CA HIS A 112 1.23 5.51 -14.31
C HIS A 112 1.58 5.93 -15.75
N ASP A 113 2.16 7.12 -15.90
CA ASP A 113 2.47 7.71 -17.21
C ASP A 113 3.91 7.44 -17.69
N PHE A 114 4.77 6.86 -16.84
CA PHE A 114 6.21 6.72 -17.12
C PHE A 114 6.70 5.27 -17.08
N GLY A 115 5.88 4.31 -16.66
CA GLY A 115 6.22 2.90 -16.62
C GLY A 115 7.00 2.48 -15.36
N PRO A 116 7.70 1.33 -15.42
CA PRO A 116 8.33 0.71 -14.26
C PRO A 116 9.41 1.59 -13.62
N VAL A 117 9.38 1.67 -12.29
CA VAL A 117 10.34 2.45 -11.50
C VAL A 117 11.00 1.66 -10.38
N GLY A 118 10.54 0.45 -10.11
CA GLY A 118 11.15 -0.44 -9.12
C GLY A 118 10.40 -1.74 -8.94
N GLU A 119 10.91 -2.58 -8.05
CA GLU A 119 10.31 -3.85 -7.67
C GLU A 119 10.34 -4.02 -6.15
N VAL A 120 9.33 -4.70 -5.62
CA VAL A 120 9.27 -5.13 -4.22
C VAL A 120 9.10 -6.64 -4.19
N SER A 121 10.06 -7.33 -3.58
CA SER A 121 10.05 -8.79 -3.45
C SER A 121 9.75 -9.18 -2.01
N LEU A 122 8.69 -9.95 -1.82
CA LEU A 122 8.26 -10.46 -0.51
C LEU A 122 8.91 -11.83 -0.32
N THR A 123 9.90 -11.87 0.57
CA THR A 123 10.74 -13.06 0.78
C THR A 123 10.48 -13.77 2.11
N ALA A 124 9.88 -13.07 3.08
CA ALA A 124 9.58 -13.61 4.39
C ALA A 124 8.36 -12.94 5.02
N ILE A 125 7.68 -13.67 5.89
CA ILE A 125 6.62 -13.14 6.77
C ILE A 125 7.28 -12.57 8.01
N ALA A 126 6.95 -11.33 8.36
CA ALA A 126 7.45 -10.69 9.58
C ALA A 126 6.95 -11.43 10.83
N LYS A 127 7.86 -11.69 11.79
CA LYS A 127 7.54 -12.35 13.06
C LYS A 127 6.88 -11.40 14.08
N SER A 128 7.15 -10.11 13.95
CA SER A 128 6.58 -9.07 14.80
C SER A 128 5.34 -8.46 14.15
N PRO A 129 4.41 -7.90 14.93
CA PRO A 129 3.28 -7.16 14.39
C PRO A 129 3.75 -6.10 13.40
N ALA A 130 3.03 -5.96 12.28
CA ALA A 130 3.31 -4.91 11.33
C ALA A 130 3.19 -3.55 12.02
N PRO A 131 4.11 -2.61 11.76
CA PRO A 131 3.98 -1.27 12.32
C PRO A 131 2.73 -0.59 11.78
N ASP A 132 2.25 0.41 12.51
CA ASP A 132 1.20 1.29 12.01
C ASP A 132 1.76 2.11 10.85
N PHE A 133 1.27 1.84 9.64
CA PHE A 133 1.53 2.66 8.46
C PHE A 133 0.77 3.99 8.58
N ASP A 134 1.48 5.09 8.39
CA ASP A 134 0.96 6.45 8.42
C ASP A 134 1.63 7.26 7.28
N PRO A 135 1.02 7.31 6.07
CA PRO A 135 1.58 8.04 4.93
C PRO A 135 1.52 9.55 5.08
N VAL A 136 0.90 10.07 6.14
CA VAL A 136 0.87 11.51 6.43
C VAL A 136 2.10 11.89 7.23
N VAL A 137 2.44 11.10 8.25
CA VAL A 137 3.66 11.30 9.05
C VAL A 137 4.90 10.86 8.27
N ASN A 138 4.86 9.68 7.66
CA ASN A 138 5.98 9.09 6.94
C ASN A 138 5.86 9.37 5.45
N ALA A 139 5.69 10.64 5.08
CA ALA A 139 5.43 11.03 3.68
C ALA A 139 6.69 11.21 2.84
N ALA A 140 7.88 11.22 3.47
CA ALA A 140 9.17 11.50 2.83
C ALA A 140 9.19 12.79 1.97
N GLY A 141 8.45 13.81 2.40
CA GLY A 141 8.33 15.09 1.69
C GLY A 141 7.42 15.05 0.46
N LEU A 142 6.61 14.00 0.30
CA LEU A 142 5.55 13.93 -0.70
C LEU A 142 4.20 14.34 -0.12
N GLU A 143 3.36 14.94 -0.94
CA GLU A 143 1.98 15.25 -0.63
C GLU A 143 1.05 14.43 -1.54
N LEU A 144 -0.02 13.87 -0.98
CA LEU A 144 -1.02 13.16 -1.76
C LEU A 144 -2.05 14.14 -2.33
N LYS A 145 -2.20 14.14 -3.66
CA LYS A 145 -3.22 14.90 -4.39
C LYS A 145 -4.32 13.98 -4.95
N PRO A 146 -5.59 14.43 -4.97
CA PRO A 146 -6.06 15.71 -4.45
C PRO A 146 -6.00 15.74 -2.92
N THR A 147 -5.79 16.92 -2.34
CA THR A 147 -5.53 17.09 -0.90
C THR A 147 -6.68 16.60 -0.02
N TRP A 148 -7.92 16.62 -0.52
CA TRP A 148 -9.07 16.07 0.19
C TRP A 148 -8.93 14.57 0.45
N LEU A 149 -8.27 13.82 -0.44
CA LEU A 149 -7.99 12.39 -0.25
C LEU A 149 -6.97 12.18 0.87
N GLY A 150 -5.94 13.03 0.91
CA GLY A 150 -5.00 13.12 2.03
C GLY A 150 -5.71 13.44 3.35
N ALA A 151 -6.68 14.35 3.35
CA ALA A 151 -7.45 14.73 4.54
C ALA A 151 -8.38 13.62 5.06
N ILE A 152 -8.99 12.82 4.18
CA ILE A 152 -9.75 11.62 4.57
C ILE A 152 -8.81 10.61 5.23
N ARG A 153 -7.66 10.33 4.62
CA ARG A 153 -6.64 9.45 5.18
C ARG A 153 -6.13 9.97 6.52
N ALA A 154 -5.82 11.25 6.63
CA ALA A 154 -5.36 11.87 7.88
C ALA A 154 -6.35 11.67 9.03
N ARG A 155 -7.67 11.75 8.79
CA ARG A 155 -8.71 11.47 9.80
C ARG A 155 -8.78 9.99 10.16
N ALA A 156 -8.73 9.09 9.18
CA ALA A 156 -8.72 7.66 9.41
C ALA A 156 -7.50 7.21 10.24
N TYR A 157 -6.32 7.70 9.88
CA TYR A 157 -5.09 7.42 10.63
C TYR A 157 -5.05 8.14 11.97
N ALA A 158 -5.59 9.37 12.10
CA ALA A 158 -5.73 10.08 13.37
C ALA A 158 -6.54 9.27 14.40
N GLY A 159 -7.68 8.69 14.00
CA GLY A 159 -8.49 7.82 14.85
C GLY A 159 -7.75 6.55 15.28
N SER A 160 -6.97 5.96 14.36
CA SER A 160 -6.04 4.87 14.70
C SER A 160 -4.97 5.32 15.71
N ARG A 161 -4.61 6.61 15.76
CA ARG A 161 -3.69 7.14 16.79
C ARG A 161 -4.32 7.33 18.16
N SER A 162 -5.55 7.84 18.21
CA SER A 162 -6.25 8.10 19.46
C SER A 162 -6.65 6.83 20.20
N GLY A 163 -6.91 5.72 19.49
CA GLY A 163 -7.14 4.41 20.10
C GLY A 163 -5.91 3.82 20.81
N ARG A 164 -4.71 4.40 20.65
CA ARG A 164 -3.46 3.95 21.27
C ARG A 164 -3.24 4.43 22.70
N GLY A 165 -4.11 5.30 23.22
CA GLY A 165 -4.04 5.85 24.58
C GLY A 165 -5.09 5.32 25.56
N ALA A 166 -6.05 4.50 25.11
CA ALA A 166 -7.03 3.90 26.00
C ALA A 166 -6.41 2.66 26.68
N PRO A 167 -6.45 2.53 28.02
CA PRO A 167 -6.06 1.29 28.70
C PRO A 167 -6.87 0.13 28.12
N ARG A 168 -6.23 -1.02 27.90
CA ARG A 168 -6.96 -2.26 27.60
C ARG A 168 -7.94 -2.49 28.75
N SER A 169 -9.24 -2.37 28.49
CA SER A 169 -10.26 -2.87 29.40
C SER A 169 -10.14 -4.40 29.39
N THR A 170 -9.58 -4.96 30.45
CA THR A 170 -9.78 -6.35 30.82
C THR A 170 -11.26 -6.55 31.13
N GLY A 171 -11.95 -7.26 30.25
CA GLY A 171 -13.21 -7.93 30.53
C GLY A 171 -12.98 -9.43 30.45
#